data_AF-G4Z3Y1-F1
#
_entry.id   AF-G4Z3Y1-F1
#
_cell.length_a   1.000
_cell.length_b   1.000
_cell.length_c   1.000
_cell.angle_alpha   90.00
_cell.angle_beta   90.00
_cell.angle_gamma   90.00
#
_symmetry.space_group_name_H-M   'P 1'
#
loop_
_entity.id
_entity.type
_entity.pdbx_description
1 polymer ?
#
loop_
_entity_poly.entity_id
_entity_poly.type
_entity_poly.pdbx_seq_one_letter_code
_entity_poly.pdbx_strand_id
1 'polypeptide(L)'
;MNAGPPFESTTFSSWKAFDVYFSSYEAKTYQMFRIRSNKTVKARNKIITQENSTASLILAKQVGTPILAVSTEGATEAWEYYAKTFECTHAGTYEGRDQGKRPCQQARSLNCKAQVCY
;
A
#
# COMPACT_ATOMS: atom_id res chain seq x y z
N MET A 1 23.69 4.88 -3.15
CA MET A 1 22.35 4.53 -2.62
C MET A 1 21.88 3.34 -3.43
N ASN A 2 21.76 2.15 -2.84
CA ASN A 2 21.26 1.00 -3.58
C ASN A 2 19.74 1.11 -3.64
N ALA A 3 19.24 1.81 -4.67
CA ALA A 3 17.84 1.72 -5.03
C ALA A 3 17.55 0.25 -5.37
N GLY A 4 16.46 -0.30 -4.83
CA GLY A 4 16.00 -1.62 -5.26
C GLY A 4 15.74 -1.64 -6.77
N PRO A 5 15.61 -2.82 -7.37
CA PRO A 5 15.21 -2.94 -8.77
C PRO A 5 13.98 -2.09 -9.06
N PRO A 6 13.93 -1.37 -10.20
CA PRO A 6 12.75 -0.61 -10.55
C PRO A 6 11.55 -1.53 -10.73
N PHE A 7 10.34 -1.00 -10.52
CA PHE A 7 9.13 -1.75 -10.85
C PHE A 7 9.00 -1.91 -12.36
N GLU A 8 8.74 -3.14 -12.78
CA GLU A 8 8.44 -3.51 -14.16
C GLU A 8 7.03 -3.03 -14.58
N SER A 9 6.13 -2.79 -13.61
CA SER A 9 4.77 -2.32 -13.84
C SER A 9 4.31 -1.36 -12.76
N THR A 10 3.64 -0.28 -13.18
CA THR A 10 3.13 0.80 -12.31
C THR A 10 1.61 0.96 -12.36
N THR A 11 0.93 0.15 -13.18
CA THR A 11 -0.53 0.17 -13.33
C THR A 11 -1.08 -1.24 -13.19
N PHE A 12 -2.14 -1.39 -12.41
CA PHE A 12 -2.77 -2.69 -12.12
C PHE A 12 -4.28 -2.53 -12.16
N SER A 13 -4.97 -3.56 -12.66
CA SER A 13 -6.43 -3.59 -12.81
C SER A 13 -7.18 -3.71 -11.49
N SER A 14 -6.54 -4.27 -10.45
CA SER A 14 -7.09 -4.41 -9.11
C SER A 14 -6.01 -4.40 -8.04
N TRP A 15 -6.41 -4.19 -6.78
CA TRP A 15 -5.53 -4.39 -5.62
C TRP A 15 -4.97 -5.81 -5.57
N LYS A 16 -5.75 -6.82 -5.96
CA LYS A 16 -5.32 -8.21 -5.97
C LYS A 16 -4.22 -8.46 -7.01
N ALA A 17 -4.33 -7.85 -8.19
CA ALA A 17 -3.29 -7.93 -9.21
C ALA A 17 -1.99 -7.25 -8.74
N PHE A 18 -2.11 -6.10 -8.08
CA PHE A 18 -0.98 -5.44 -7.43
C PHE A 18 -0.36 -6.33 -6.34
N ASP A 19 -1.16 -6.93 -5.45
CA ASP A 19 -0.66 -7.76 -4.34
C ASP A 19 0.13 -8.97 -4.86
N VAL A 20 -0.35 -9.65 -5.91
CA VAL A 20 0.37 -10.77 -6.55
C VAL A 20 1.70 -10.31 -7.14
N TYR A 21 1.70 -9.20 -7.88
CA TYR A 21 2.92 -8.64 -8.44
C TYR A 21 3.90 -8.23 -7.33
N PHE A 22 3.39 -7.54 -6.30
CA PHE A 22 4.19 -7.01 -5.21
C PHE A 22 4.85 -8.14 -4.41
N SER A 23 4.14 -9.23 -4.10
CA SER A 23 4.74 -10.41 -3.48
C SER A 23 5.86 -11.03 -4.32
N SER A 24 5.71 -11.05 -5.65
CA SER A 24 6.79 -11.53 -6.53
C SER A 24 8.01 -10.61 -6.51
N TYR A 25 7.78 -9.29 -6.42
CA TYR A 25 8.83 -8.29 -6.28
C TYR A 25 9.58 -8.44 -4.95
N GLU A 26 8.87 -8.62 -3.84
CA GLU A 26 9.46 -8.84 -2.52
C GLU A 26 10.38 -10.08 -2.51
N ALA A 27 9.91 -11.18 -3.11
CA ALA A 27 10.69 -12.40 -3.24
C ALA A 27 11.93 -12.22 -4.13
N LYS A 28 11.81 -11.54 -5.27
CA LYS A 28 12.94 -11.25 -6.19
C LYS A 28 13.99 -10.36 -5.53
N THR A 29 13.56 -9.39 -4.73
CA THR A 29 14.44 -8.36 -4.16
C THR A 29 14.96 -8.70 -2.78
N TYR A 30 14.45 -9.78 -2.17
CA TYR A 30 14.68 -10.13 -0.77
C TYR A 30 14.36 -8.96 0.19
N GLN A 31 13.44 -8.09 -0.21
CA GLN A 31 12.95 -6.97 0.60
C GLN A 31 11.52 -7.26 1.01
N MET A 32 11.26 -7.20 2.32
CA MET A 32 9.91 -7.31 2.86
C MET A 32 9.37 -5.92 3.17
N PHE A 33 8.13 -5.65 2.81
CA PHE A 33 7.46 -4.40 3.13
C PHE A 33 6.25 -4.64 4.03
N ARG A 34 5.96 -3.65 4.87
CA ARG A 34 4.77 -3.59 5.71
C ARG A 34 3.91 -2.40 5.30
N ILE A 35 2.61 -2.50 5.50
CA ILE A 35 1.71 -1.36 5.32
C ILE A 35 2.00 -0.33 6.42
N ARG A 36 2.36 0.89 5.99
CA ARG A 36 2.54 2.05 6.87
C ARG A 36 1.26 2.85 7.03
N SER A 37 0.57 3.13 5.91
CA SER A 37 -0.63 3.95 5.93
C SER A 37 -1.56 3.61 4.77
N ASN A 38 -2.85 3.78 5.01
CA ASN A 38 -3.90 3.58 4.01
C ASN A 38 -4.73 4.85 3.89
N LYS A 39 -4.98 5.31 2.67
CA LYS A 39 -5.93 6.37 2.35
C LYS A 39 -7.18 5.72 1.80
N THR A 40 -8.29 5.79 2.54
CA THR A 40 -9.56 5.22 2.07
C THR A 40 -10.17 6.07 0.97
N VAL A 41 -10.94 5.44 0.10
CA VAL A 41 -11.71 6.16 -0.93
C VAL A 41 -12.66 7.16 -0.30
N LYS A 42 -13.31 6.78 0.81
CA LYS A 42 -14.22 7.66 1.57
C LYS A 42 -13.51 8.92 2.08
N ALA A 43 -12.30 8.78 2.64
CA ALA A 43 -11.52 9.93 3.11
C ALA A 43 -11.15 10.87 1.96
N ARG A 44 -10.73 10.33 0.80
CA ARG A 44 -10.44 11.13 -0.40
C ARG A 44 -11.69 11.85 -0.92
N ASN A 45 -12.80 11.15 -1.07
CA ASN A 45 -14.05 11.74 -1.54
C ASN A 45 -14.52 12.86 -0.62
N LYS A 46 -14.38 12.70 0.71
CA LYS A 46 -14.68 13.76 1.67
C LYS A 46 -13.85 15.02 1.41
N ILE A 47 -12.54 14.87 1.16
CA ILE A 47 -11.66 16.00 0.83
C ILE A 47 -12.12 16.69 -0.46
N ILE A 48 -12.39 15.92 -1.53
CA ILE A 48 -12.89 16.47 -2.81
C ILE A 48 -14.15 17.33 -2.59
N THR A 49 -15.11 16.82 -1.80
CA THR A 49 -16.35 17.55 -1.51
C THR A 49 -16.14 18.78 -0.64
N GLN A 50 -15.22 18.72 0.33
CA GLN A 50 -14.94 19.86 1.23
C GLN A 50 -14.19 20.98 0.52
N GLU A 51 -13.27 20.63 -0.39
CA GLU A 51 -12.45 21.57 -1.14
C GLU A 51 -13.14 22.09 -2.42
N ASN A 52 -14.38 21.67 -2.71
CA ASN A 52 -15.09 21.94 -3.96
C ASN A 52 -14.22 21.65 -5.20
N SER A 53 -13.44 20.58 -5.13
CA SER A 53 -12.53 20.20 -6.21
C SER A 53 -13.30 19.68 -7.42
N THR A 54 -12.76 19.90 -8.63
CA THR A 54 -13.30 19.37 -9.89
C THR A 54 -12.99 17.88 -10.09
N ALA A 55 -12.24 17.26 -9.18
CA ALA A 55 -11.90 15.85 -9.25
C ALA A 55 -13.14 14.94 -9.10
N SER A 56 -13.21 13.88 -9.91
CA SER A 56 -14.32 12.92 -9.86
C SER A 56 -14.30 12.11 -8.57
N LEU A 57 -15.50 11.86 -8.01
CA LEU A 57 -15.68 10.96 -6.88
C LEU A 57 -15.45 9.50 -7.31
N ILE A 58 -14.77 8.73 -6.46
CA ILE A 58 -14.53 7.31 -6.71
C ILE A 58 -15.64 6.49 -6.05
N LEU A 59 -16.16 5.48 -6.75
CA LEU A 59 -17.16 4.56 -6.22
C LEU A 59 -16.55 3.73 -5.08
N ALA A 60 -16.94 4.02 -3.84
CA ALA A 60 -16.53 3.26 -2.66
C ALA A 60 -17.43 2.03 -2.48
N LYS A 61 -16.89 0.95 -1.89
CA LYS A 61 -17.68 -0.21 -1.49
C LYS A 61 -18.68 0.20 -0.42
N GLN A 62 -19.97 0.20 -0.75
CA GLN A 62 -21.02 0.37 0.26
C GLN A 62 -21.14 -0.94 1.04
N VAL A 63 -20.90 -0.87 2.36
CA VAL A 63 -21.17 -1.99 3.27
C VAL A 63 -22.69 -2.09 3.42
N GLY A 64 -23.30 -3.07 2.76
CA GLY A 64 -24.73 -3.38 2.89
C GLY A 64 -25.52 -3.56 1.58
N THR A 65 -24.92 -3.37 0.40
CA THR A 65 -25.63 -3.58 -0.87
C THR A 65 -25.66 -5.07 -1.22
N PRO A 66 -26.84 -5.71 -1.37
CA PRO A 66 -26.92 -7.13 -1.68
C PRO A 66 -26.34 -7.42 -3.07
N ILE A 67 -25.66 -8.56 -3.18
CA ILE A 67 -25.01 -9.11 -4.37
C ILE A 67 -26.10 -9.59 -5.36
N LEU A 68 -26.86 -8.69 -5.98
CA LEU A 68 -27.88 -9.07 -6.97
C LEU A 68 -28.10 -8.06 -8.10
N ALA A 69 -27.22 -7.07 -8.27
CA ALA A 69 -27.23 -6.21 -9.45
C ALA A 69 -25.79 -5.96 -9.92
N VAL A 70 -25.56 -6.09 -11.23
CA VAL A 70 -24.29 -5.96 -11.97
C VAL A 70 -23.61 -7.30 -12.27
N SER A 71 -24.31 -8.12 -13.05
CA SER A 71 -23.68 -8.91 -14.12
C SER A 71 -23.61 -8.03 -15.38
N THR A 72 -22.69 -7.08 -15.41
CA THR A 72 -22.32 -6.34 -16.62
C THR A 72 -20.81 -6.30 -16.66
N GLU A 73 -20.23 -6.72 -17.78
CA GLU A 73 -18.80 -6.59 -18.08
C GLU A 73 -18.37 -5.14 -17.75
N GLY A 74 -17.56 -4.97 -16.69
CA GLY A 74 -17.27 -3.65 -16.10
C GLY A 74 -17.81 -3.41 -14.69
N ALA A 75 -18.13 -4.48 -13.94
CA ALA A 75 -18.32 -4.40 -12.48
C ALA A 75 -17.12 -3.68 -11.85
N THR A 76 -17.30 -2.40 -11.50
CA THR A 76 -16.29 -1.61 -10.81
C THR A 76 -16.05 -2.26 -9.47
N GLU A 77 -14.94 -2.99 -9.33
CA GLU A 77 -14.48 -3.46 -8.03
C GLU A 77 -14.47 -2.25 -7.10
N ALA A 78 -15.36 -2.27 -6.10
CA ALA A 78 -15.55 -1.09 -5.28
C ALA A 78 -14.29 -0.93 -4.41
N TRP A 79 -13.48 0.08 -4.74
CA TRP A 79 -12.18 0.32 -4.13
C TRP A 79 -12.38 0.70 -2.66
N GLU A 80 -11.81 -0.07 -1.73
CA GLU A 80 -11.82 0.27 -0.30
C GLU A 80 -10.76 1.35 0.00
N TYR A 81 -9.55 1.15 -0.53
CA TYR A 81 -8.43 2.07 -0.40
C TYR A 81 -8.12 2.73 -1.73
N TYR A 82 -7.97 4.05 -1.69
CA TYR A 82 -7.49 4.87 -2.80
C TYR A 82 -5.98 4.71 -2.98
N ALA A 83 -5.24 4.69 -1.87
CA ALA A 83 -3.79 4.50 -1.89
C ALA A 83 -3.33 3.78 -0.61
N LYS A 84 -2.30 2.96 -0.73
CA LYS A 84 -1.55 2.32 0.35
C LYS A 84 -0.09 2.72 0.25
N THR A 85 0.49 3.02 1.40
CA THR A 85 1.92 3.24 1.54
C THR A 85 2.54 2.04 2.24
N PHE A 86 3.50 1.41 1.58
CA PHE A 86 4.30 0.33 2.08
C PHE A 86 5.70 0.84 2.39
N GLU A 87 6.27 0.39 3.50
CA GLU A 87 7.65 0.68 3.87
C GLU A 87 8.40 -0.60 4.20
N CYS A 88 9.71 -0.64 3.94
CA CYS A 88 10.52 -1.81 4.25
C CYS A 88 10.45 -2.16 5.74
N THR A 89 10.47 -3.44 6.08
CA THR A 89 10.52 -3.90 7.48
C THR A 89 11.76 -3.41 8.23
N HIS A 90 12.86 -3.16 7.51
CA HIS A 90 14.08 -2.55 8.03
C HIS A 90 14.05 -1.01 8.03
N ALA A 91 12.90 -0.39 7.78
CA ALA A 91 12.77 1.07 7.85
C ALA A 91 12.93 1.60 9.28
N GLY A 92 13.35 2.86 9.37
CA GLY A 92 13.55 3.59 10.61
C GLY A 92 14.92 3.38 11.26
N THR A 93 15.17 4.12 12.33
CA THR A 93 16.37 3.98 13.16
C THR A 93 16.07 3.10 14.35
N TYR A 94 16.95 2.13 14.61
CA TYR A 94 16.83 1.34 15.83
C TYR A 94 17.28 2.18 17.03
N GLU A 95 16.36 2.48 17.94
CA GLU A 95 16.68 3.09 19.22
C GLU A 95 16.69 2.01 20.32
N GLY A 96 17.90 1.65 20.75
CA GLY A 96 18.09 0.72 21.86
C GLY A 96 17.74 1.40 23.17
N ARG A 97 16.79 0.83 23.91
CA ARG A 97 16.47 1.29 25.28
C ARG A 97 17.47 0.77 26.33
N ASP A 98 18.38 -0.12 25.95
CA ASP A 98 19.26 -0.87 26.85
C ASP A 98 20.66 -1.01 26.22
N GLN A 99 21.70 -1.07 27.06
CA GLN A 99 23.12 -1.19 26.64
C GLN A 99 23.53 -2.63 26.30
N GLY A 100 22.65 -3.61 26.57
CA GLY A 100 22.93 -5.02 26.31
C GLY A 100 23.03 -5.38 24.83
N LYS A 101 24.14 -6.01 24.42
CA LYS A 101 24.30 -6.61 23.09
C LYS A 101 23.48 -7.89 22.99
N ARG A 102 22.29 -7.82 22.38
CA ARG A 102 21.48 -9.01 22.06
C ARG A 102 21.96 -9.69 20.77
N PRO A 103 21.91 -11.03 20.65
CA PRO A 103 22.44 -11.77 19.49
C PRO A 103 21.78 -11.45 18.14
N CYS A 104 20.49 -11.07 18.12
CA CYS A 104 19.75 -10.81 16.87
C CYS A 104 19.69 -9.31 16.54
N GLN A 105 20.83 -8.69 16.25
CA GLN A 105 20.88 -7.29 15.78
C GLN A 105 20.51 -7.16 14.29
N GLN A 106 20.68 -8.21 13.50
CA GLN A 106 20.57 -8.18 12.03
C GLN A 106 19.13 -7.99 11.52
N ALA A 107 18.11 -8.32 12.32
CA ALA A 107 16.70 -8.13 11.97
C ALA A 107 16.16 -6.72 12.31
N ARG A 108 17.01 -5.81 12.81
CA ARG A 108 16.59 -4.49 13.28
C ARG A 108 16.41 -3.50 12.13
N SER A 109 15.80 -2.37 12.43
CA SER A 109 15.71 -1.22 11.54
C SER A 109 17.12 -0.77 11.11
N LEU A 110 17.43 -0.90 9.82
CA LEU A 110 18.72 -0.56 9.22
C LEU A 110 18.71 0.84 8.59
N ASN A 111 17.76 1.70 8.99
CA ASN A 111 17.49 2.97 8.33
C ASN A 111 17.23 2.82 6.82
N CYS A 112 16.54 1.73 6.44
CA CYS A 112 16.14 1.52 5.07
C CYS A 112 15.12 2.60 4.68
N LYS A 113 15.37 3.28 3.55
CA LYS A 113 14.50 4.33 3.02
C LYS A 113 13.56 3.85 1.90
N ALA A 114 13.52 2.53 1.66
CA ALA A 114 12.67 1.96 0.64
C ALA A 114 11.20 2.10 1.06
N GLN A 115 10.43 2.78 0.21
CA GLN A 115 9.02 3.06 0.38
C GLN A 115 8.33 2.95 -0.97
N VAL A 116 7.13 2.39 -0.95
CA VAL A 116 6.29 2.18 -2.13
C VAL A 116 4.93 2.79 -1.84
N CYS A 117 4.47 3.68 -2.71
CA CYS A 117 3.13 4.25 -2.65
C CYS A 117 2.39 3.79 -3.89
N TYR A 118 1.28 3.08 -3.69
CA TYR A 118 0.38 2.66 -4.77
C TYR A 118 -1.04 3.10 -4.45
#